data_AF-A0A6M1NR18-F1
#
_entry.id   AF-A0A6M1NR18-F1
#
_cell.length_a   1.000
_cell.length_b   1.000
_cell.length_c   1.000
_cell.angle_alpha   90.00
_cell.angle_beta   90.00
_cell.angle_gamma   90.00
#
_symmetry.space_group_name_H-M   'P 1'
#
loop_
_entity.id
_entity.type
_entity.pdbx_description
1 polymer ?
#
loop_
_entity_poly.entity_id
_entity_poly.type
_entity_poly.pdbx_seq_one_letter_code
_entity_poly.pdbx_strand_id
1 'polypeptide(L)'
;MRIFLLILFITNHLILSAQDKIQKLIVAEFMEGNGSFNYVTSYNFKNGIFIGKDTIIQIGDRKDGFKTSRVGFSNYSGIIYKNKYYIPSYGSVIDLKQSSIIKTEDGDHFIAIHNNSDTLIFYRNNSFTGKGYLALNLNSKAYDFITENTWYKPRKDRSNPNNTHYLELDRTNLPYKIWLNDYSGNRKLIIEDVKSGPAMYSDAQFPNIETYWVDNTSFLYVVHHRLIDTLKKDMYHKVAIRRYNIDSDIDEEFYTHDSLSKGILNGYFKVDPMNHLLHKASSNDYYLVDLTHKKLSITNRFNVNANFEYSSKTAQNDFDRTFYFNGNEIGNKWSNTVYATRNSIAITYGEYKSNLGYPKGLQIWTKQTNEWLIFDIPWVNAILGWMEE
;
A
#
# COMPACT_ATOMS: atom_id res chain seq x y z
N MET A 1 57.60 13.38 8.66
CA MET A 1 57.18 13.74 7.28
C MET A 1 56.61 12.56 6.48
N ARG A 2 57.26 11.37 6.43
CA ARG A 2 56.74 10.19 5.71
C ARG A 2 55.38 9.65 6.19
N ILE A 3 55.12 9.68 7.50
CA ILE A 3 53.83 9.24 8.07
C ILE A 3 52.68 10.19 7.70
N PHE A 4 52.96 11.50 7.62
CA PHE A 4 51.96 12.51 7.23
C PHE A 4 51.56 12.39 5.76
N LEU A 5 52.50 12.09 4.87
CA LEU A 5 52.23 11.81 3.45
C LEU A 5 51.42 10.53 3.26
N LEU A 6 51.66 9.50 4.08
CA LEU A 6 50.89 8.24 4.03
C LEU A 6 49.43 8.45 4.48
N ILE A 7 49.20 9.22 5.54
CA ILE A 7 47.85 9.57 6.00
C ILE A 7 47.14 10.42 4.95
N LEU A 8 47.82 11.39 4.33
CA LEU A 8 47.24 12.21 3.24
C LEU A 8 46.89 11.36 2.00
N PHE A 9 47.64 10.31 1.71
CA PHE A 9 47.37 9.38 0.60
C PHE A 9 46.19 8.45 0.91
N ILE A 10 46.06 7.98 2.16
CA ILE A 10 44.94 7.13 2.61
C ILE A 10 43.64 7.96 2.70
N THR A 11 43.69 9.21 3.14
CA THR A 11 42.50 10.09 3.16
C THR A 11 42.08 10.55 1.76
N ASN A 12 43.01 10.69 0.80
CA ASN A 12 42.66 10.99 -0.59
C ASN A 12 42.12 9.76 -1.36
N HIS A 13 42.53 8.54 -1.02
CA HIS A 13 41.94 7.33 -1.59
C HIS A 13 40.57 6.97 -1.02
N LEU A 14 40.21 7.46 0.18
CA LEU A 14 38.86 7.31 0.73
C LEU A 14 37.81 8.28 0.13
N ILE A 15 38.23 9.24 -0.70
CA ILE A 15 37.34 10.19 -1.39
C ILE A 15 36.93 9.69 -2.80
N LEU A 16 37.55 8.62 -3.32
CA LEU A 16 37.34 8.11 -4.68
C LEU A 16 36.60 6.78 -4.70
N SER A 17 35.28 6.87 -4.54
CA SER A 17 34.23 6.21 -5.34
C SER A 17 32.93 6.23 -4.54
N ALA A 18 32.34 7.43 -4.43
CA ALA A 18 30.88 7.46 -4.41
C ALA A 18 30.47 6.93 -5.80
N GLN A 19 30.25 5.62 -5.89
CA GLN A 19 29.79 4.97 -7.10
C GLN A 19 28.53 5.72 -7.54
N ASP A 20 28.54 6.26 -8.75
CA ASP A 20 27.42 7.05 -9.27
C ASP A 20 26.15 6.22 -9.15
N LYS A 21 25.27 6.60 -8.23
CA LYS A 21 24.05 5.83 -7.96
C LYS A 21 23.05 6.14 -9.07
N ILE A 22 22.64 5.11 -9.80
CA ILE A 22 21.61 5.25 -10.83
C ILE A 22 20.27 4.92 -10.18
N GLN A 23 19.33 5.85 -10.30
CA GLN A 23 17.95 5.65 -9.87
C GLN A 23 17.05 5.61 -11.10
N LYS A 24 16.14 4.65 -11.16
CA LYS A 24 15.19 4.51 -12.26
C LYS A 24 13.77 4.58 -11.71
N LEU A 25 12.97 5.53 -12.17
CA LEU A 25 11.52 5.51 -11.94
C LEU A 25 10.89 4.66 -13.04
N ILE A 26 10.19 3.61 -12.66
CA ILE A 26 9.51 2.72 -13.59
C ILE A 26 8.05 3.14 -13.72
N VAL A 27 7.60 3.32 -14.96
CA VAL A 27 6.30 3.88 -15.31
C VAL A 27 5.65 3.01 -16.37
N ALA A 28 4.38 2.70 -16.21
CA ALA A 28 3.54 2.19 -17.28
C ALA A 28 2.84 3.35 -18.00
N GLU A 29 3.14 3.50 -19.27
CA GLU A 29 2.56 4.52 -20.16
C GLU A 29 1.63 3.85 -21.16
N PHE A 30 0.51 4.50 -21.46
CA PHE A 30 -0.39 4.06 -22.52
C PHE A 30 -0.21 4.94 -23.75
N MET A 31 -0.19 4.33 -24.92
CA MET A 31 -0.22 5.06 -26.19
C MET A 31 -1.40 4.55 -27.02
N GLU A 32 -2.25 5.50 -27.39
CA GLU A 32 -3.37 5.24 -28.31
C GLU A 32 -2.85 5.31 -29.76
N GLY A 33 -3.08 4.26 -30.55
CA GLY A 33 -2.59 4.10 -31.93
C GLY A 33 -3.19 2.88 -32.64
N ASN A 34 -2.58 2.45 -33.77
CA ASN A 34 -2.98 1.26 -34.56
C ASN A 34 -2.63 -0.07 -33.85
N GLY A 35 -3.14 -0.22 -32.64
CA GLY A 35 -2.75 -1.20 -31.64
C GLY A 35 -2.61 -0.44 -30.32
N SER A 36 -3.48 -0.71 -29.36
CA SER A 36 -3.35 -0.13 -28.02
C SER A 36 -2.14 -0.82 -27.35
N PHE A 37 -1.18 -0.05 -26.85
CA PHE A 37 0.03 -0.61 -26.21
C PHE A 37 0.27 0.00 -24.84
N ASN A 38 0.78 -0.84 -23.95
CA ASN A 38 1.37 -0.43 -22.68
C ASN A 38 2.89 -0.49 -22.81
N TYR A 39 3.56 0.62 -22.54
CA TYR A 39 5.01 0.68 -22.45
C TYR A 39 5.41 0.72 -20.98
N VAL A 40 6.25 -0.22 -20.57
CA VAL A 40 6.97 -0.09 -19.30
C VAL A 40 8.25 0.67 -19.61
N THR A 41 8.40 1.84 -19.02
CA THR A 41 9.49 2.78 -19.28
C THR A 41 10.28 3.04 -18.00
N SER A 42 11.60 3.14 -18.10
CA SER A 42 12.46 3.73 -17.08
C SER A 42 12.78 5.19 -17.37
N TYR A 43 12.52 6.06 -16.41
CA TYR A 43 13.08 7.41 -16.34
C TYR A 43 14.32 7.35 -15.47
N ASN A 44 15.48 7.64 -16.06
CA ASN A 44 16.79 7.40 -15.48
C ASN A 44 17.38 8.68 -14.88
N PHE A 45 17.91 8.54 -13.67
CA PHE A 45 18.52 9.62 -12.90
C PHE A 45 19.92 9.19 -12.47
N LYS A 46 20.91 10.06 -12.71
CA LYS A 46 22.27 9.91 -12.20
C LYS A 46 22.50 10.97 -11.14
N ASN A 47 22.70 10.56 -9.89
CA ASN A 47 22.82 11.47 -8.76
C ASN A 47 21.65 12.48 -8.67
N GLY A 48 20.41 12.03 -8.94
CA GLY A 48 19.22 12.88 -8.92
C GLY A 48 19.03 13.77 -10.16
N ILE A 49 19.98 13.80 -11.09
CA ILE A 49 19.85 14.54 -12.36
C ILE A 49 19.26 13.59 -13.40
N PHE A 50 18.19 14.02 -14.08
CA PHE A 50 17.60 13.25 -15.18
C PHE A 50 18.60 13.13 -16.34
N ILE A 51 18.85 11.90 -16.79
CA ILE A 51 19.82 11.61 -17.86
C ILE A 51 19.18 10.99 -19.10
N GLY A 52 17.92 10.53 -19.03
CA GLY A 52 17.25 9.94 -20.17
C GLY A 52 16.07 9.06 -19.81
N LYS A 53 15.38 8.59 -20.83
CA LYS A 53 14.20 7.72 -20.75
C LYS A 53 14.41 6.54 -21.69
N ASP A 54 14.17 5.33 -21.20
CA ASP A 54 14.26 4.10 -22.00
C ASP A 54 12.99 3.26 -21.87
N THR A 55 12.50 2.73 -22.99
CA THR A 55 11.43 1.73 -22.97
C THR A 55 12.03 0.38 -22.59
N ILE A 56 11.56 -0.20 -21.48
CA ILE A 56 11.97 -1.54 -21.03
C ILE A 56 11.27 -2.61 -21.85
N ILE A 57 9.93 -2.56 -21.94
CA ILE A 57 9.13 -3.55 -22.68
C ILE A 57 7.84 -2.91 -23.21
N GLN A 58 7.44 -3.33 -24.41
CA GLN A 58 6.15 -3.02 -25.01
C GLN A 58 5.22 -4.22 -24.90
N ILE A 59 3.99 -3.99 -24.42
CA ILE A 59 2.98 -5.01 -24.18
C ILE A 59 1.73 -4.63 -24.96
N GLY A 60 1.31 -5.49 -25.87
CA GLY A 60 0.09 -5.30 -26.66
C GLY A 60 -1.17 -5.40 -25.80
N ASP A 61 -2.11 -4.49 -26.03
CA ASP A 61 -3.48 -4.55 -25.54
C ASP A 61 -4.37 -5.21 -26.61
N ARG A 62 -5.50 -5.80 -26.22
CA ARG A 62 -6.36 -6.59 -27.11
C ARG A 62 -6.96 -5.73 -28.23
N LYS A 63 -6.33 -5.74 -29.40
CA LYS A 63 -7.02 -5.52 -30.69
C LYS A 63 -6.50 -6.51 -31.73
N ASP A 64 -7.43 -7.31 -32.23
CA ASP A 64 -7.39 -8.20 -33.39
C ASP A 64 -6.07 -8.93 -33.70
N GLY A 65 -6.04 -10.23 -33.41
CA GLY A 65 -5.03 -11.17 -33.92
C GLY A 65 -3.86 -11.48 -32.98
N PHE A 66 -3.61 -10.64 -31.98
CA PHE A 66 -2.59 -10.92 -30.96
C PHE A 66 -3.15 -11.78 -29.82
N LYS A 67 -2.80 -13.07 -29.80
CA LYS A 67 -2.95 -13.98 -28.64
C LYS A 67 -1.97 -13.64 -27.50
N THR A 68 -1.61 -12.37 -27.29
CA THR A 68 -0.50 -12.03 -26.41
C THR A 68 -0.93 -11.77 -24.97
N SER A 69 -0.14 -12.35 -24.06
CA SER A 69 0.19 -11.97 -22.70
C SER A 69 -0.44 -10.67 -22.18
N ARG A 70 -1.52 -10.78 -21.40
CA ARG A 70 -2.11 -9.65 -20.66
C ARG A 70 -1.27 -9.33 -19.43
N VAL A 71 -1.02 -8.04 -19.19
CA VAL A 71 -0.49 -7.51 -17.92
C VAL A 71 -1.32 -6.31 -17.52
N GLY A 72 -2.11 -6.44 -16.45
CA GLY A 72 -2.82 -5.32 -15.85
C GLY A 72 -1.88 -4.39 -15.08
N PHE A 73 -1.80 -3.13 -15.52
CA PHE A 73 -1.20 -2.04 -14.74
C PHE A 73 -2.31 -1.31 -14.00
N SER A 74 -2.29 -1.36 -12.66
CA SER A 74 -3.23 -0.59 -11.84
C SER A 74 -2.45 0.33 -10.90
N ASN A 75 -3.00 1.52 -10.65
CA ASN A 75 -2.37 2.57 -9.84
C ASN A 75 -2.15 2.21 -8.36
N TYR A 76 -2.69 1.09 -7.87
CA TYR A 76 -2.84 0.85 -6.43
C TYR A 76 -2.27 -0.47 -5.92
N SER A 77 -1.69 -1.31 -6.79
CA SER A 77 -1.42 -2.69 -6.36
C SER A 77 -0.32 -3.36 -7.20
N GLY A 78 0.93 -3.14 -6.80
CA GLY A 78 2.08 -3.83 -7.36
C GLY A 78 3.36 -3.52 -6.58
N ILE A 79 4.36 -4.39 -6.68
CA ILE A 79 5.65 -4.23 -6.01
C ILE A 79 6.81 -4.45 -6.98
N ILE A 80 7.90 -3.73 -6.77
CA ILE A 80 9.19 -4.03 -7.38
C ILE A 80 9.99 -4.88 -6.38
N TYR A 81 10.26 -6.13 -6.74
CA TYR A 81 11.04 -7.06 -5.94
C TYR A 81 12.48 -7.17 -6.45
N LYS A 82 13.45 -7.09 -5.53
CA LYS A 82 14.90 -7.19 -5.79
C LYS A 82 15.42 -6.26 -6.89
N ASN A 83 14.83 -5.06 -7.04
CA ASN A 83 15.15 -4.14 -8.14
C ASN A 83 15.18 -4.84 -9.51
N LYS A 84 14.27 -5.79 -9.73
CA LYS A 84 14.29 -6.65 -10.91
C LYS A 84 12.92 -7.05 -11.40
N TYR A 85 12.03 -7.48 -10.51
CA TYR A 85 10.73 -8.00 -10.91
C TYR A 85 9.62 -7.03 -10.55
N TYR A 86 8.77 -6.64 -11.51
CA TYR A 86 7.51 -5.98 -11.20
C TYR A 86 6.39 -7.02 -11.09
N ILE A 87 5.69 -6.99 -9.96
CA ILE A 87 4.65 -7.96 -9.61
C ILE A 87 3.37 -7.17 -9.30
N PRO A 88 2.48 -6.94 -10.28
CA PRO A 88 1.16 -6.39 -10.01
C PRO A 88 0.28 -7.37 -9.24
N SER A 89 -0.74 -6.85 -8.56
CA SER A 89 -1.62 -7.70 -7.74
C SER A 89 -2.50 -8.66 -8.54
N TYR A 90 -2.66 -8.43 -9.84
CA TYR A 90 -3.42 -9.29 -10.76
C TYR A 90 -2.57 -10.39 -11.43
N GLY A 91 -1.44 -10.75 -10.84
CA GLY A 91 -0.85 -12.07 -11.06
C GLY A 91 0.10 -12.22 -12.24
N SER A 92 0.35 -11.17 -13.02
CA SER A 92 1.45 -11.17 -13.98
C SER A 92 2.78 -10.90 -13.26
N VAL A 93 3.90 -11.21 -13.93
CA VAL A 93 5.26 -10.96 -13.42
C VAL A 93 6.13 -10.53 -14.59
N ILE A 94 6.77 -9.36 -14.46
CA ILE A 94 7.68 -8.81 -15.47
C ILE A 94 9.09 -8.79 -14.90
N ASP A 95 10.05 -9.35 -15.64
CA ASP A 95 11.48 -9.14 -15.40
C ASP A 95 11.90 -7.84 -16.09
N LEU A 96 12.09 -6.78 -15.30
CA LEU A 96 12.46 -5.44 -15.75
C LEU A 96 13.91 -5.37 -16.25
N LYS A 97 14.79 -6.30 -15.83
CA LYS A 97 16.19 -6.32 -16.29
C LYS A 97 16.36 -7.12 -17.57
N GLN A 98 15.53 -8.15 -17.78
CA GLN A 98 15.53 -8.96 -18.99
C GLN A 98 14.49 -8.52 -20.03
N SER A 99 13.72 -7.46 -19.76
CA SER A 99 12.67 -6.96 -20.64
C SER A 99 11.68 -8.06 -21.08
N SER A 100 11.28 -8.93 -20.15
CA SER A 100 10.45 -10.10 -20.49
C SER A 100 9.32 -10.33 -19.49
N ILE A 101 8.22 -10.91 -19.98
CA ILE A 101 7.09 -11.35 -19.15
C ILE A 101 7.39 -12.79 -18.71
N ILE A 102 7.51 -13.00 -17.40
CA ILE A 102 7.70 -14.34 -16.81
C ILE A 102 6.35 -15.05 -16.70
N LYS A 103 5.32 -14.31 -16.28
CA LYS A 103 3.96 -14.83 -16.09
C LYS A 103 2.94 -13.80 -16.57
N THR A 104 1.89 -14.27 -17.22
CA THR A 104 0.77 -13.46 -17.70
C THR A 104 -0.35 -13.41 -16.67
N GLU A 105 -1.21 -12.41 -16.82
CA GLU A 105 -2.45 -12.31 -16.06
C GLU A 105 -3.43 -13.42 -16.51
N ASP A 106 -3.59 -14.43 -15.66
CA ASP A 106 -4.53 -15.54 -15.87
C ASP A 106 -5.69 -15.52 -14.84
N GLY A 107 -5.91 -14.36 -14.20
CA GLY A 107 -6.89 -14.20 -13.12
C GLY A 107 -6.39 -14.69 -11.75
N ASP A 108 -5.08 -14.88 -11.60
CA ASP A 108 -4.45 -15.25 -10.34
C ASP A 108 -4.14 -13.98 -9.52
N HIS A 109 -4.47 -13.98 -8.22
CA HIS A 109 -4.18 -12.83 -7.37
C HIS A 109 -2.86 -13.02 -6.63
N PHE A 110 -1.96 -12.06 -6.70
CA PHE A 110 -0.72 -12.09 -5.93
C PHE A 110 -1.03 -11.95 -4.44
N ILE A 111 -0.43 -12.84 -3.63
CA ILE A 111 -0.66 -12.92 -2.18
C ILE A 111 0.58 -12.50 -1.39
N ALA A 112 1.74 -13.07 -1.72
CA ALA A 112 2.95 -12.86 -0.92
C ALA A 112 4.24 -13.26 -1.67
N ILE A 113 5.37 -12.82 -1.13
CA ILE A 113 6.69 -13.36 -1.47
C ILE A 113 7.16 -14.22 -0.31
N HIS A 114 7.52 -15.47 -0.60
CA HIS A 114 8.28 -16.30 0.33
C HIS A 114 9.78 -15.99 0.18
N ASN A 115 10.24 -15.02 0.99
CA ASN A 115 11.56 -14.37 0.84
C ASN A 115 12.75 -15.34 0.87
N ASN A 116 12.65 -16.47 1.58
CA ASN A 116 13.75 -17.42 1.71
C ASN A 116 13.98 -18.26 0.45
N SER A 117 13.01 -18.30 -0.48
CA SER A 117 13.07 -19.16 -1.68
C SER A 117 12.78 -18.42 -2.98
N ASP A 118 12.72 -17.08 -2.96
CA ASP A 118 12.35 -16.25 -4.12
C ASP A 118 11.09 -16.76 -4.83
N THR A 119 10.12 -17.23 -4.05
CA THR A 119 8.89 -17.85 -4.55
C THR A 119 7.74 -16.89 -4.35
N LEU A 120 7.04 -16.54 -5.44
CA LEU A 120 5.85 -15.72 -5.41
C LEU A 120 4.63 -16.62 -5.22
N ILE A 121 3.75 -16.22 -4.31
CA ILE A 121 2.53 -16.96 -4.00
C ILE A 121 1.34 -16.23 -4.58
N PHE A 122 0.49 -16.97 -5.28
CA PHE A 122 -0.75 -16.50 -5.86
C PHE A 122 -1.93 -17.31 -5.35
N TYR A 123 -3.14 -16.77 -5.48
CA TYR A 123 -4.38 -17.49 -5.26
C TYR A 123 -5.24 -17.46 -6.50
N ARG A 124 -5.68 -18.63 -6.93
CA ARG A 124 -6.63 -18.81 -8.03
C ARG A 124 -8.00 -19.17 -7.49
N ASN A 125 -9.02 -18.53 -8.03
CA ASN A 125 -10.41 -18.87 -7.78
C ASN A 125 -11.16 -18.98 -9.11
N ASN A 126 -10.90 -20.07 -9.85
CA ASN A 126 -11.46 -20.28 -11.17
C ASN A 126 -12.12 -21.66 -11.25
N SER A 127 -13.38 -21.71 -11.70
CA SER A 127 -14.14 -22.96 -11.80
C SER A 127 -13.59 -23.95 -12.84
N PHE A 128 -12.82 -23.47 -13.82
CA PHE A 128 -12.27 -24.27 -14.91
C PHE A 128 -10.81 -24.66 -14.68
N THR A 129 -9.99 -23.73 -14.16
CA THR A 129 -8.53 -23.94 -13.98
C THR A 129 -8.13 -24.25 -12.54
N GLY A 130 -9.12 -24.47 -11.67
CA GLY A 130 -8.94 -24.89 -10.28
C GLY A 130 -9.00 -23.76 -9.26
N LYS A 131 -9.13 -24.13 -7.99
CA LYS A 131 -9.15 -23.21 -6.85
C LYS A 131 -8.07 -23.61 -5.86
N GLY A 132 -7.20 -22.67 -5.48
CA GLY A 132 -6.10 -22.93 -4.55
C GLY A 132 -4.94 -21.96 -4.67
N TYR A 133 -3.92 -22.19 -3.86
CA TYR A 133 -2.69 -21.41 -3.88
C TYR A 133 -1.72 -21.97 -4.91
N LEU A 134 -1.00 -21.08 -5.59
CA LEU A 134 0.04 -21.40 -6.56
C LEU A 134 1.36 -20.76 -6.17
N ALA A 135 2.45 -21.42 -6.52
CA ALA A 135 3.80 -20.98 -6.26
C ALA A 135 4.56 -20.79 -7.58
N LEU A 136 5.09 -19.59 -7.83
CA LEU A 136 6.02 -19.31 -8.91
C LEU A 136 7.43 -19.17 -8.33
N ASN A 137 8.32 -20.09 -8.65
CA ASN A 137 9.73 -19.95 -8.29
C ASN A 137 10.42 -19.03 -9.31
N LEU A 138 10.96 -17.88 -8.88
CA LEU A 138 11.56 -16.91 -9.82
C LEU A 138 12.85 -17.39 -10.50
N ASN A 139 13.53 -18.38 -9.92
CA ASN A 139 14.78 -18.94 -10.48
C ASN A 139 14.50 -20.00 -11.53
N SER A 140 13.66 -20.98 -11.22
CA SER A 140 13.30 -22.07 -12.17
C SER A 140 12.16 -21.69 -13.11
N LYS A 141 11.41 -20.64 -12.80
CA LYS A 141 10.16 -20.24 -13.47
C LYS A 141 9.05 -21.29 -13.38
N ALA A 142 9.22 -22.32 -12.55
CA ALA A 142 8.20 -23.32 -12.30
C ALA A 142 6.99 -22.68 -11.61
N TYR A 143 5.79 -23.01 -12.09
CA TYR A 143 4.53 -22.42 -11.64
C TYR A 143 3.46 -23.50 -11.45
N ASP A 144 3.20 -23.86 -10.19
CA ASP A 144 2.36 -25.01 -9.86
C ASP A 144 1.49 -24.74 -8.64
N PHE A 145 0.44 -25.55 -8.49
CA PHE A 145 -0.38 -25.56 -7.27
C PHE A 145 0.44 -26.04 -6.07
N ILE A 146 0.21 -25.40 -4.92
CA ILE A 146 0.73 -25.87 -3.64
C ILE A 146 -0.15 -27.04 -3.19
N THR A 147 0.35 -28.25 -3.38
CA THR A 147 -0.34 -29.50 -3.01
C THR A 147 -0.13 -29.88 -1.55
N GLU A 148 1.01 -29.47 -0.96
CA GLU A 148 1.37 -29.73 0.43
C GLU A 148 1.46 -28.43 1.23
N ASN A 149 0.61 -28.29 2.25
CA ASN A 149 0.60 -27.15 3.19
C ASN A 149 1.77 -27.16 4.20
N THR A 150 2.82 -27.94 3.94
CA THR A 150 3.94 -28.13 4.87
C THR A 150 4.82 -26.88 4.97
N TRP A 151 5.00 -26.14 3.88
CA TRP A 151 5.92 -24.99 3.81
C TRP A 151 5.22 -23.63 3.60
N TYR A 152 4.00 -23.61 3.05
CA TYR A 152 3.19 -22.40 2.95
C TYR A 152 1.83 -22.62 3.61
N LYS A 153 1.53 -21.83 4.65
CA LYS A 153 0.19 -21.74 5.24
C LYS A 153 -0.43 -20.42 4.79
N PRO A 154 -1.62 -20.46 4.17
CA PRO A 154 -2.32 -19.25 3.78
C PRO A 154 -2.45 -18.28 4.93
N ARG A 155 -2.02 -17.04 4.75
CA ARG A 155 -2.38 -15.99 5.69
C ARG A 155 -3.87 -15.73 5.52
N LYS A 156 -4.65 -16.06 6.54
CA LYS A 156 -6.02 -15.55 6.62
C LYS A 156 -5.96 -14.06 6.90
N ASP A 157 -6.91 -13.31 6.34
CA ASP A 157 -7.08 -11.91 6.69
C ASP A 157 -7.11 -11.77 8.22
N ARG A 158 -6.47 -10.72 8.75
CA ARG A 158 -6.39 -10.47 10.20
C ARG A 158 -5.60 -11.55 10.97
N SER A 159 -4.56 -12.13 10.37
CA SER A 159 -3.56 -12.93 11.09
C SER A 159 -2.65 -12.06 11.96
N ASN A 160 -2.20 -12.58 13.10
CA ASN A 160 -1.20 -11.91 13.94
C ASN A 160 0.20 -11.92 13.27
N PRO A 161 1.16 -11.08 13.71
CA PRO A 161 2.44 -10.91 13.03
C PRO A 161 3.24 -12.20 12.84
N ASN A 162 3.21 -13.11 13.81
CA ASN A 162 3.89 -14.42 13.74
C ASN A 162 3.07 -15.52 13.03
N ASN A 163 1.87 -15.21 12.51
CA ASN A 163 0.97 -16.13 11.81
C ASN A 163 0.60 -17.39 12.61
N THR A 164 0.47 -17.27 13.94
CA THR A 164 0.00 -18.37 14.78
C THR A 164 -1.52 -18.33 14.97
N HIS A 165 -2.10 -17.13 14.93
CA HIS A 165 -3.52 -16.90 15.15
C HIS A 165 -4.12 -15.97 14.10
N TYR A 166 -5.44 -16.02 13.95
CA TYR A 166 -6.20 -15.05 13.17
C TYR A 166 -7.54 -14.73 13.83
N LEU A 167 -8.04 -13.52 13.57
CA LEU A 167 -9.33 -13.05 14.09
C LEU A 167 -10.43 -13.34 13.06
N GLU A 168 -11.50 -13.97 13.53
CA GLU A 168 -12.73 -14.14 12.77
C GLU A 168 -13.81 -13.26 13.37
N LEU A 169 -14.37 -12.37 12.56
CA LEU A 169 -15.52 -11.57 12.92
C LEU A 169 -16.79 -12.30 12.49
N ASP A 170 -17.53 -12.80 13.47
CA ASP A 170 -18.79 -13.46 13.25
C ASP A 170 -19.93 -12.42 13.23
N ARG A 171 -20.56 -12.32 12.05
CA ARG A 171 -21.66 -11.39 11.77
C ARG A 171 -23.01 -12.06 11.62
N THR A 172 -23.13 -13.35 11.92
CA THR A 172 -24.38 -14.09 11.66
C THR A 172 -25.51 -13.60 12.56
N ASN A 173 -25.18 -13.20 13.80
CA ASN A 173 -26.13 -12.73 14.80
C ASN A 173 -25.68 -11.42 15.42
N LEU A 174 -26.63 -10.62 15.89
CA LEU A 174 -26.36 -9.44 16.70
C LEU A 174 -26.41 -9.79 18.21
N PRO A 175 -25.49 -9.25 19.03
CA PRO A 175 -24.32 -8.46 18.64
C PRO A 175 -23.26 -9.32 17.93
N TYR A 176 -22.44 -8.67 17.11
CA TYR A 176 -21.31 -9.34 16.45
C TYR A 176 -20.30 -9.85 17.49
N LYS A 177 -19.55 -10.88 17.10
CA LYS A 177 -18.57 -11.57 17.95
C LYS A 177 -17.20 -11.62 17.30
N ILE A 178 -16.14 -11.61 18.12
CA ILE A 178 -14.77 -11.89 17.65
C ILE A 178 -14.31 -13.22 18.22
N TRP A 179 -13.90 -14.11 17.31
CA TRP A 179 -13.29 -15.38 17.61
C TRP A 179 -11.79 -15.34 17.32
N LEU A 180 -10.99 -15.84 18.24
CA LEU A 180 -9.59 -16.17 18.03
C LEU A 180 -9.51 -17.59 17.51
N ASN A 181 -8.86 -17.77 16.37
CA ASN A 181 -8.62 -19.08 15.79
C ASN A 181 -7.12 -19.33 15.64
N ASP A 182 -6.72 -20.59 15.70
CA ASP A 182 -5.40 -21.03 15.27
C ASP A 182 -5.45 -21.90 14.01
N TYR A 183 -4.28 -22.22 13.46
CA TYR A 183 -4.15 -23.03 12.26
C TYR A 183 -4.26 -24.54 12.51
N SER A 184 -4.42 -24.97 13.77
CA SER A 184 -4.72 -26.37 14.14
C SER A 184 -6.22 -26.65 14.21
N GLY A 185 -7.05 -25.61 14.13
CA GLY A 185 -8.51 -25.70 14.17
C GLY A 185 -9.10 -25.33 15.54
N ASN A 186 -8.28 -24.89 16.51
CA ASN A 186 -8.82 -24.39 17.77
C ASN A 186 -9.49 -23.04 17.55
N ARG A 187 -10.65 -22.86 18.17
CA ARG A 187 -11.49 -21.66 18.08
C ARG A 187 -11.94 -21.25 19.48
N LYS A 188 -11.63 -20.02 19.89
CA LYS A 188 -11.98 -19.43 21.19
C LYS A 188 -12.76 -18.14 21.00
N LEU A 189 -13.93 -18.01 21.64
CA LEU A 189 -14.65 -16.74 21.70
C LEU A 189 -13.86 -15.80 22.62
N ILE A 190 -13.46 -14.64 22.11
CA ILE A 190 -12.69 -13.67 22.90
C ILE A 190 -13.46 -12.38 23.15
N ILE A 191 -14.40 -12.00 22.26
CA ILE A 191 -15.31 -10.87 22.49
C ILE A 191 -16.73 -11.29 22.11
N GLU A 192 -17.63 -11.29 23.10
CA GLU A 192 -19.03 -11.70 22.92
C GLU A 192 -19.92 -10.59 22.33
N ASP A 193 -19.57 -9.32 22.54
CA ASP A 193 -20.35 -8.19 22.07
C ASP A 193 -19.43 -7.05 21.61
N VAL A 194 -19.10 -7.02 20.32
CA VAL A 194 -18.41 -5.87 19.70
C VAL A 194 -19.36 -4.77 19.22
N LYS A 195 -20.65 -4.89 19.58
CA LYS A 195 -21.77 -4.15 18.99
C LYS A 195 -21.85 -4.37 17.48
N SER A 196 -22.98 -3.96 16.90
CA SER A 196 -23.17 -3.95 15.45
C SER A 196 -22.99 -2.57 14.85
N GLY A 197 -22.92 -1.53 15.69
CA GLY A 197 -23.20 -0.16 15.26
C GLY A 197 -24.65 0.04 14.82
N PRO A 198 -25.02 1.28 14.47
CA PRO A 198 -26.34 1.57 13.93
C PRO A 198 -26.47 1.03 12.49
N ALA A 199 -27.64 0.48 12.17
CA ALA A 199 -28.03 0.23 10.79
C ALA A 199 -28.15 1.57 10.04
N MET A 200 -27.53 1.65 8.87
CA MET A 200 -27.65 2.82 7.99
C MET A 200 -28.90 2.71 7.14
N TYR A 201 -29.80 3.67 7.30
CA TYR A 201 -31.05 3.79 6.54
C TYR A 201 -31.90 2.49 6.55
N SER A 202 -32.96 2.44 5.75
CA SER A 202 -33.90 1.30 5.65
C SER A 202 -33.26 -0.02 5.21
N ASP A 203 -31.99 0.00 4.79
CA ASP A 203 -31.36 -1.08 4.02
C ASP A 203 -30.37 -1.91 4.85
N ALA A 204 -30.41 -1.78 6.19
CA ALA A 204 -29.71 -2.64 7.16
C ALA A 204 -28.18 -2.79 6.94
N GLN A 205 -27.50 -1.80 6.35
CA GLN A 205 -26.05 -1.85 6.25
C GLN A 205 -25.42 -1.45 7.59
N PHE A 206 -24.78 -2.41 8.26
CA PHE A 206 -24.03 -2.19 9.49
C PHE A 206 -22.56 -1.83 9.18
N PRO A 207 -21.91 -1.01 10.02
CA PRO A 207 -20.49 -0.68 9.88
C PRO A 207 -19.57 -1.90 9.92
N ASN A 208 -18.42 -1.79 9.27
CA ASN A 208 -17.34 -2.76 9.41
C ASN A 208 -16.73 -2.65 10.82
N ILE A 209 -16.60 -3.81 11.49
CA ILE A 209 -15.76 -3.94 12.69
C ILE A 209 -14.34 -4.23 12.24
N GLU A 210 -13.54 -3.17 12.24
CA GLU A 210 -12.13 -3.23 11.91
C GLU A 210 -11.31 -3.75 13.08
N THR A 211 -10.25 -4.49 12.76
CA THR A 211 -9.32 -5.06 13.73
C THR A 211 -7.89 -4.86 13.27
N TYR A 212 -6.97 -4.62 14.19
CA TYR A 212 -5.55 -4.47 13.89
C TYR A 212 -4.69 -5.11 14.98
N TRP A 213 -3.80 -6.02 14.60
CA TRP A 213 -2.86 -6.62 15.55
C TRP A 213 -1.77 -5.63 15.95
N VAL A 214 -1.66 -5.36 17.24
CA VAL A 214 -0.59 -4.52 17.81
C VAL A 214 0.70 -5.34 17.91
N ASP A 215 0.57 -6.59 18.35
CA ASP A 215 1.65 -7.55 18.51
C ASP A 215 1.07 -8.98 18.35
N ASN A 216 1.78 -10.00 18.85
CA ASN A 216 1.32 -11.39 18.72
C ASN A 216 0.16 -11.77 19.66
N THR A 217 -0.10 -10.98 20.70
CA THR A 217 -1.01 -11.30 21.80
C THR A 217 -2.05 -10.20 22.05
N SER A 218 -1.91 -9.04 21.42
CA SER A 218 -2.81 -7.89 21.55
C SER A 218 -3.31 -7.39 20.19
N PHE A 219 -4.58 -6.99 20.13
CA PHE A 219 -5.14 -6.32 18.97
C PHE A 219 -6.06 -5.17 19.36
N LEU A 220 -6.21 -4.22 18.45
CA LEU A 220 -7.23 -3.18 18.49
C LEU A 220 -8.45 -3.63 17.72
N TYR A 221 -9.63 -3.19 18.16
CA TYR A 221 -10.86 -3.30 17.39
C TYR A 221 -11.76 -2.08 17.60
N VAL A 222 -12.62 -1.83 16.62
CA VAL A 222 -13.51 -0.65 16.62
C VAL A 222 -14.90 -1.05 17.08
N VAL A 223 -15.47 -0.29 18.02
CA VAL A 223 -16.85 -0.43 18.50
C VAL A 223 -17.63 0.81 18.08
N HIS A 224 -18.76 0.59 17.42
CA HIS A 224 -19.65 1.66 16.98
C HIS A 224 -20.86 1.76 17.92
N HIS A 225 -21.03 2.93 18.53
CA HIS A 225 -22.14 3.25 19.41
C HIS A 225 -23.15 4.14 18.68
N ARG A 226 -24.43 3.84 18.88
CA ARG A 226 -25.54 4.71 18.47
C ARG A 226 -25.90 5.63 19.62
N LEU A 227 -25.81 6.94 19.41
CA LEU A 227 -26.35 7.94 20.34
C LEU A 227 -27.45 8.72 19.62
N ILE A 228 -28.57 8.91 20.32
CA ILE A 228 -29.69 9.73 19.85
C ILE A 228 -29.71 10.99 20.71
N ASP A 229 -29.46 12.14 20.11
CA ASP A 229 -29.77 13.43 20.74
C ASP A 229 -31.29 13.60 20.70
N THR A 230 -31.94 13.33 21.82
CA THR A 230 -33.40 13.37 21.96
C THR A 230 -33.97 14.78 21.86
N LEU A 231 -33.17 15.83 22.11
CA LEU A 231 -33.60 17.23 22.06
C LEU A 231 -33.53 17.78 20.63
N LYS A 232 -32.48 17.44 19.88
CA LYS A 232 -32.30 17.88 18.48
C LYS A 232 -32.87 16.91 17.45
N LYS A 233 -33.34 15.72 17.89
CA LYS A 233 -33.70 14.58 17.03
C LYS A 233 -32.58 14.19 16.06
N ASP A 234 -31.34 14.46 16.46
CA ASP A 234 -30.16 14.15 15.65
C ASP A 234 -29.54 12.83 16.11
N MET A 235 -29.17 12.00 15.14
CA MET A 235 -28.34 10.82 15.41
C MET A 235 -26.88 11.22 15.29
N TYR A 236 -26.10 10.90 16.32
CA TYR A 236 -24.65 11.00 16.30
C TYR A 236 -24.04 9.62 16.59
N HIS A 237 -22.86 9.42 16.03
CA HIS A 237 -22.12 8.18 16.18
C HIS A 237 -20.95 8.42 17.12
N LYS A 238 -20.83 7.57 18.14
CA LYS A 238 -19.63 7.48 18.97
C LYS A 238 -18.86 6.25 18.50
N VAL A 239 -17.58 6.41 18.21
CA VAL A 239 -16.71 5.30 17.82
C VAL A 239 -15.65 5.13 18.89
N ALA A 240 -15.63 3.97 19.53
CA ALA A 240 -14.59 3.60 20.48
C ALA A 240 -13.59 2.66 19.81
N ILE A 241 -12.30 2.87 20.07
CA ILE A 241 -11.26 1.89 19.80
C ILE A 241 -10.98 1.19 21.13
N ARG A 242 -11.01 -0.14 21.11
CA ARG A 242 -10.69 -0.97 22.27
C ARG A 242 -9.45 -1.80 21.99
N ARG A 243 -8.71 -2.14 23.04
CA ARG A 243 -7.55 -3.02 22.99
C ARG A 243 -7.86 -4.27 23.79
N TYR A 244 -7.71 -5.43 23.16
CA TYR A 244 -7.80 -6.71 23.83
C TYR A 244 -6.42 -7.37 23.88
N ASN A 245 -6.05 -7.90 25.05
CA ASN A 245 -4.87 -8.74 25.24
C ASN A 245 -5.31 -10.18 25.56
N ILE A 246 -4.83 -11.13 24.76
CA ILE A 246 -5.23 -12.54 24.78
C ILE A 246 -4.69 -13.26 26.01
N ASP A 247 -3.45 -12.96 26.41
CA ASP A 247 -2.78 -13.66 27.50
C ASP A 247 -3.36 -13.25 28.86
N SER A 248 -3.65 -11.97 29.03
CA SER A 248 -4.22 -11.42 30.26
C SER A 248 -5.75 -11.45 30.29
N ASP A 249 -6.41 -11.72 29.17
CA ASP A 249 -7.87 -11.63 29.01
C ASP A 249 -8.43 -10.25 29.42
N ILE A 250 -7.71 -9.18 29.05
CA ILE A 250 -8.09 -7.80 29.38
C ILE A 250 -8.62 -7.11 28.14
N ASP A 251 -9.86 -6.63 28.22
CA ASP A 251 -10.50 -5.75 27.24
C ASP A 251 -10.63 -4.32 27.80
N GLU A 252 -9.82 -3.40 27.30
CA GLU A 252 -9.83 -2.00 27.73
C GLU A 252 -10.28 -1.04 26.62
N GLU A 253 -11.01 0.01 27.01
CA GLU A 253 -11.23 1.14 26.12
C GLU A 253 -9.89 1.87 25.92
N PHE A 254 -9.46 1.96 24.66
CA PHE A 254 -8.22 2.61 24.30
C PHE A 254 -8.46 4.09 23.97
N TYR A 255 -9.55 4.38 23.25
CA TYR A 255 -9.94 5.74 22.91
C TYR A 255 -11.43 5.80 22.52
N THR A 256 -12.03 6.97 22.70
CA THR A 256 -13.39 7.28 22.23
C THR A 256 -13.38 8.54 21.37
N HIS A 257 -14.02 8.46 20.21
CA HIS A 257 -14.35 9.61 19.39
C HIS A 257 -15.83 9.96 19.56
N ASP A 258 -16.08 11.03 20.31
CA ASP A 258 -17.41 11.61 20.51
C ASP A 258 -17.61 12.72 19.46
N SER A 259 -18.68 12.63 18.66
CA SER A 259 -19.10 13.62 17.63
C SER A 259 -18.62 13.38 16.19
N LEU A 260 -18.74 12.16 15.68
CA LEU A 260 -18.62 11.93 14.23
C LEU A 260 -19.82 12.50 13.47
N SER A 261 -19.55 13.23 12.38
CA SER A 261 -20.56 13.72 11.45
C SER A 261 -21.33 12.55 10.79
N LYS A 262 -22.58 12.82 10.40
CA LYS A 262 -23.45 11.83 9.71
C LYS A 262 -22.76 11.37 8.41
N GLY A 263 -22.53 10.07 8.26
CA GLY A 263 -21.85 9.48 7.09
C GLY A 263 -21.61 7.99 7.26
N ILE A 264 -21.09 7.31 6.21
CA ILE A 264 -20.80 5.87 6.22
C ILE A 264 -19.72 5.55 7.28
N LEU A 265 -20.05 4.69 8.25
CA LEU A 265 -19.27 4.35 9.43
C LEU A 265 -18.24 3.25 9.14
N ASN A 266 -17.58 3.32 8.00
CA ASN A 266 -16.49 2.40 7.70
C ASN A 266 -15.17 3.14 7.96
N GLY A 267 -14.42 2.63 8.93
CA GLY A 267 -13.03 3.01 9.15
C GLY A 267 -12.09 1.95 8.63
N TYR A 268 -10.79 2.16 8.81
CA TYR A 268 -9.77 1.11 8.72
C TYR A 268 -8.49 1.56 9.41
N PHE A 269 -7.70 0.58 9.82
CA PHE A 269 -6.32 0.81 10.28
C PHE A 269 -5.37 0.69 9.10
N LYS A 270 -4.34 1.54 9.07
CA LYS A 270 -3.20 1.42 8.15
C LYS A 270 -1.92 1.77 8.88
N VAL A 271 -0.81 1.19 8.48
CA VAL A 271 0.53 1.55 8.96
C VAL A 271 1.20 2.38 7.88
N ASP A 272 1.75 3.53 8.25
CA ASP A 272 2.54 4.33 7.33
C ASP A 272 3.97 3.76 7.17
N PRO A 273 4.75 4.23 6.17
CA PRO A 273 6.11 3.76 5.95
C PRO A 273 7.12 4.08 7.07
N MET A 274 6.73 4.89 8.06
CA MET A 274 7.50 5.16 9.27
C MET A 274 7.05 4.28 10.47
N ASN A 275 6.23 3.25 10.21
CA ASN A 275 5.62 2.38 11.21
C ASN A 275 4.66 3.08 12.18
N HIS A 276 4.11 4.23 11.80
CA HIS A 276 3.05 4.84 12.56
C HIS A 276 1.72 4.18 12.24
N LEU A 277 0.96 3.83 13.27
CA LEU A 277 -0.41 3.33 13.12
C LEU A 277 -1.36 4.51 12.91
N LEU A 278 -2.11 4.47 11.82
CA LEU A 278 -3.14 5.44 11.47
C LEU A 278 -4.51 4.76 11.49
N HIS A 279 -5.50 5.45 12.04
CA HIS A 279 -6.91 5.06 11.95
C HIS A 279 -7.65 6.09 11.09
N LYS A 280 -8.26 5.64 9.99
CA LYS A 280 -9.20 6.48 9.24
C LYS A 280 -10.57 6.30 9.88
N ALA A 281 -11.12 7.38 10.46
CA ALA A 281 -12.49 7.37 10.93
C ALA A 281 -13.46 7.69 9.79
N SER A 282 -14.76 7.49 10.03
CA SER A 282 -15.83 7.75 9.07
C SER A 282 -15.95 9.22 8.64
N SER A 283 -15.36 10.16 9.39
CA SER A 283 -15.31 11.59 9.05
C SER A 283 -14.34 11.93 7.91
N ASN A 284 -13.74 10.91 7.28
CA ASN A 284 -12.60 11.00 6.37
C ASN A 284 -11.28 11.50 6.98
N ASP A 285 -11.29 11.94 8.24
CA ASP A 285 -10.08 12.31 8.94
C ASP A 285 -9.22 11.10 9.26
N TYR A 286 -7.91 11.32 9.26
CA TYR A 286 -6.94 10.35 9.73
C TYR A 286 -6.45 10.73 11.11
N TYR A 287 -6.29 9.72 11.95
CA TYR A 287 -5.83 9.86 13.33
C TYR A 287 -4.55 9.05 13.49
N LEU A 288 -3.51 9.67 14.03
CA LEU A 288 -2.34 8.98 14.53
C LEU A 288 -2.71 8.26 15.82
N VAL A 289 -2.47 6.95 15.87
CA VAL A 289 -2.73 6.08 17.02
C VAL A 289 -1.46 5.94 17.83
N ASP A 290 -1.39 6.64 18.96
CA ASP A 290 -0.28 6.53 19.92
C ASP A 290 -0.59 5.43 20.94
N LEU A 291 -0.07 4.23 20.66
CA LEU A 291 -0.23 3.04 21.49
C LEU A 291 0.36 3.18 22.90
N THR A 292 1.41 4.00 23.06
CA THR A 292 2.14 4.18 24.33
C THR A 292 1.38 5.11 25.26
N HIS A 293 0.93 6.25 24.74
CA HIS A 293 0.24 7.26 25.53
C HIS A 293 -1.29 7.13 25.49
N LYS A 294 -1.83 6.11 24.81
CA LYS A 294 -3.27 5.85 24.63
C LYS A 294 -4.02 7.07 24.07
N LYS A 295 -3.48 7.66 23.00
CA LYS A 295 -4.00 8.91 22.42
C LYS A 295 -4.25 8.78 20.92
N LEU A 296 -5.33 9.41 20.44
CA LEU A 296 -5.50 9.74 19.04
C LEU A 296 -5.23 11.23 18.80
N SER A 297 -4.49 11.53 17.74
CA SER A 297 -4.28 12.92 17.28
C SER A 297 -4.66 13.02 15.82
N ILE A 298 -5.50 13.99 15.46
CA ILE A 298 -5.83 14.28 14.05
C ILE A 298 -4.53 14.56 13.30
N THR A 299 -4.35 13.92 12.15
CA THR A 299 -3.25 14.20 11.23
C THR A 299 -3.78 14.43 9.83
N ASN A 300 -3.31 15.51 9.22
CA ASN A 300 -3.45 15.76 7.79
C ASN A 300 -2.11 15.57 7.06
N ARG A 301 -1.04 15.18 7.76
CA ARG A 301 0.28 14.86 7.20
C ARG A 301 0.46 13.36 7.10
N PHE A 302 0.92 12.93 5.93
CA PHE A 302 1.13 11.53 5.59
C PHE A 302 2.56 11.33 5.16
N ASN A 303 3.26 10.41 5.83
CA ASN A 303 4.59 10.00 5.42
C ASN A 303 4.50 9.15 4.16
N VAL A 304 5.35 9.47 3.19
CA VAL A 304 5.49 8.69 1.96
C VAL A 304 6.66 7.73 2.10
N ASN A 305 7.86 8.27 2.32
CA ASN A 305 9.08 7.51 2.57
C ASN A 305 10.20 8.50 2.90
N ALA A 306 11.18 8.09 3.71
CA ALA A 306 12.48 8.74 3.83
C ALA A 306 12.47 10.28 3.85
N ASN A 307 11.70 10.83 4.79
CA ASN A 307 11.51 12.26 5.08
C ASN A 307 10.65 13.04 4.07
N PHE A 308 10.04 12.37 3.10
CA PHE A 308 8.96 12.94 2.30
C PHE A 308 7.62 12.76 2.99
N GLU A 309 6.90 13.87 3.04
CA GLU A 309 5.53 13.94 3.55
C GLU A 309 4.65 14.64 2.52
N TYR A 310 3.35 14.41 2.60
CA TYR A 310 2.38 15.34 2.01
C TYR A 310 1.28 15.65 3.00
N SER A 311 0.69 16.84 2.88
CA SER A 311 -0.57 17.17 3.51
C SER A 311 -1.68 17.30 2.48
N SER A 312 -2.91 17.00 2.90
CA SER A 312 -4.12 17.27 2.12
C SER A 312 -5.00 18.23 2.91
N LYS A 313 -5.50 19.28 2.25
CA LYS A 313 -6.26 20.37 2.89
C LYS A 313 -7.67 19.95 3.29
N THR A 314 -8.23 18.93 2.63
CA THR A 314 -9.56 18.41 2.95
C THR A 314 -9.56 16.89 2.93
N ALA A 315 -10.44 16.30 3.71
CA ALA A 315 -10.59 14.86 3.81
C ALA A 315 -11.28 14.23 2.56
N GLN A 316 -11.65 15.04 1.57
CA GLN A 316 -12.58 14.66 0.51
C GLN A 316 -11.94 14.84 -0.88
N ASN A 317 -11.43 13.75 -1.46
CA ASN A 317 -11.02 13.62 -2.86
C ASN A 317 -10.13 14.74 -3.45
N ASP A 318 -9.48 15.55 -2.62
CA ASP A 318 -8.57 16.57 -3.09
C ASP A 318 -7.25 15.90 -3.45
N PHE A 319 -7.07 15.72 -4.76
CA PHE A 319 -5.78 15.45 -5.36
C PHE A 319 -4.79 16.60 -5.10
N ASP A 320 -5.25 17.77 -4.65
CA ASP A 320 -4.41 18.89 -4.26
C ASP A 320 -3.68 18.60 -2.93
N ARG A 321 -2.36 18.47 -3.01
CA ARG A 321 -1.48 18.10 -1.89
C ARG A 321 -0.33 19.10 -1.75
N THR A 322 0.03 19.43 -0.51
CA THR A 322 1.28 20.14 -0.21
C THR A 322 2.35 19.11 0.11
N PHE A 323 3.45 19.10 -0.63
CA PHE A 323 4.55 18.16 -0.41
C PHE A 323 5.65 18.80 0.43
N TYR A 324 6.28 17.99 1.28
CA TYR A 324 7.37 18.40 2.15
C TYR A 324 8.57 17.44 2.03
N PHE A 325 9.77 17.98 2.24
CA PHE A 325 11.00 17.22 2.41
C PHE A 325 11.77 17.73 3.64
N ASN A 326 12.06 16.85 4.59
CA ASN A 326 12.63 17.21 5.91
C ASN A 326 11.84 18.35 6.59
N GLY A 327 10.51 18.31 6.51
CA GLY A 327 9.61 19.32 7.07
C GLY A 327 9.48 20.62 6.25
N ASN A 328 10.34 20.87 5.27
CA ASN A 328 10.25 22.05 4.41
C ASN A 328 9.29 21.82 3.25
N GLU A 329 8.44 22.80 2.95
CA GLU A 329 7.53 22.73 1.80
C GLU A 329 8.34 22.74 0.49
N ILE A 330 8.10 21.74 -0.35
CA ILE A 330 8.69 21.63 -1.70
C ILE A 330 7.68 21.93 -2.79
N GLY A 331 6.39 22.13 -2.47
CA GLY A 331 5.40 22.70 -3.37
C GLY A 331 3.99 22.14 -3.22
N ASN A 332 3.02 22.84 -3.82
CA ASN A 332 1.62 22.46 -3.88
C ASN A 332 1.29 21.87 -5.24
N LYS A 333 0.90 20.59 -5.29
CA LYS A 333 0.69 19.85 -6.54
C LYS A 333 -0.60 19.04 -6.50
N TRP A 334 -1.25 18.92 -7.65
CA TRP A 334 -2.25 17.88 -7.87
C TRP A 334 -1.54 16.54 -7.98
N SER A 335 -2.00 15.51 -7.28
CA SER A 335 -1.47 14.16 -7.33
C SER A 335 -2.50 13.12 -6.90
N ASN A 336 -2.61 12.07 -7.70
CA ASN A 336 -3.35 10.86 -7.34
C ASN A 336 -2.41 9.81 -6.71
N THR A 337 -1.22 9.62 -7.28
CA THR A 337 -0.24 8.64 -6.83
C THR A 337 1.06 9.31 -6.42
N VAL A 338 1.72 8.74 -5.40
CA VAL A 338 2.95 9.27 -4.82
C VAL A 338 3.90 8.12 -4.49
N TYR A 339 5.13 8.21 -4.97
CA TYR A 339 6.20 7.24 -4.72
C TYR A 339 7.50 7.95 -4.38
N ALA A 340 8.08 7.67 -3.23
CA ALA A 340 9.33 8.30 -2.80
C ALA A 340 10.45 7.28 -2.51
N THR A 341 11.66 7.69 -2.83
CA THR A 341 12.93 7.11 -2.35
C THR A 341 13.51 8.03 -1.28
N ARG A 342 14.75 7.72 -0.83
CA ARG A 342 15.49 8.58 0.08
C ARG A 342 15.78 9.99 -0.45
N ASN A 343 15.89 10.14 -1.76
CA ASN A 343 16.38 11.39 -2.36
C ASN A 343 15.45 11.91 -3.45
N SER A 344 14.32 11.27 -3.72
CA SER A 344 13.41 11.68 -4.79
C SER A 344 11.97 11.30 -4.50
N ILE A 345 11.04 12.08 -5.02
CA ILE A 345 9.61 11.80 -4.99
C ILE A 345 9.05 11.97 -6.39
N ALA A 346 8.29 10.97 -6.83
CA ALA A 346 7.56 10.98 -8.08
C ALA A 346 6.07 11.00 -7.78
N ILE A 347 5.35 11.84 -8.51
CA ILE A 347 3.91 11.96 -8.44
C ILE A 347 3.32 11.93 -9.84
N THR A 348 2.12 11.36 -9.97
CA THR A 348 1.28 11.75 -11.11
C THR A 348 0.81 13.18 -10.92
N TYR A 349 0.71 13.97 -11.99
CA TYR A 349 0.11 15.31 -11.92
C TYR A 349 -0.99 15.49 -12.96
N GLY A 350 -1.90 16.42 -12.68
CA GLY A 350 -3.03 16.81 -13.52
C GLY A 350 -3.26 18.31 -13.40
N GLU A 351 -4.37 18.79 -13.93
CA GLU A 351 -4.78 20.18 -13.72
C GLU A 351 -5.10 20.41 -12.24
N TYR A 352 -4.50 21.46 -11.68
CA TYR A 352 -4.76 21.88 -10.30
C TYR A 352 -6.27 22.14 -10.11
N LYS A 353 -6.85 21.62 -9.02
CA LYS A 353 -8.30 21.60 -8.74
C LYS A 353 -9.18 20.76 -9.68
N SER A 354 -8.62 19.96 -10.59
CA SER A 354 -9.41 19.02 -11.38
C SER A 354 -9.87 17.84 -10.54
N ASN A 355 -11.15 17.50 -10.59
CA ASN A 355 -11.74 16.34 -9.94
C ASN A 355 -11.81 15.09 -10.85
N LEU A 356 -11.34 15.20 -12.10
CA LEU A 356 -11.54 14.16 -13.13
C LEU A 356 -10.59 12.97 -12.97
N GLY A 357 -9.56 13.06 -12.11
CA GLY A 357 -8.69 11.92 -11.79
C GLY A 357 -7.70 11.49 -12.88
N TYR A 358 -7.71 12.14 -14.06
CA TYR A 358 -6.81 11.81 -15.17
C TYR A 358 -5.49 12.57 -15.08
N PRO A 359 -4.34 11.89 -14.91
CA PRO A 359 -3.05 12.56 -14.91
C PRO A 359 -2.63 12.98 -16.32
N LYS A 360 -2.05 14.18 -16.44
CA LYS A 360 -1.39 14.69 -17.66
C LYS A 360 0.04 14.20 -17.83
N GLY A 361 0.60 13.57 -16.80
CA GLY A 361 1.98 13.15 -16.79
C GLY A 361 2.51 12.87 -15.39
N LEU A 362 3.82 13.03 -15.24
CA LEU A 362 4.56 12.84 -14.00
C LEU A 362 5.33 14.10 -13.60
N GLN A 363 5.41 14.36 -12.30
CA GLN A 363 6.34 15.30 -11.72
C GLN A 363 7.29 14.58 -10.78
N ILE A 364 8.57 14.94 -10.85
CA ILE A 364 9.63 14.30 -10.08
C ILE A 364 10.45 15.39 -9.42
N TRP A 365 10.51 15.38 -8.09
CA TRP A 365 11.41 16.24 -7.33
C TRP A 365 12.58 15.42 -6.84
N THR A 366 13.78 16.00 -6.90
CA THR A 366 15.00 15.35 -6.37
C THR A 366 15.71 16.25 -5.39
N LYS A 367 16.32 15.65 -4.37
CA LYS A 367 17.13 16.33 -3.37
C LYS A 367 18.33 17.06 -3.99
N GLN A 368 18.90 16.50 -5.07
CA GLN A 368 20.10 17.06 -5.69
C GLN A 368 19.79 18.37 -6.41
N THR A 369 18.68 18.42 -7.15
CA THR A 369 18.29 19.61 -7.93
C THR A 369 17.46 20.59 -7.11
N ASN A 370 16.80 20.13 -6.05
CA ASN A 370 15.82 20.90 -5.27
C ASN A 370 14.67 21.46 -6.12
N GLU A 371 14.39 20.83 -7.27
CA GLU A 371 13.43 21.30 -8.26
C GLU A 371 12.51 20.17 -8.73
N TRP A 372 11.30 20.55 -9.15
CA TRP A 372 10.35 19.64 -9.80
C TRP A 372 10.62 19.60 -11.30
N LEU A 373 10.94 18.42 -11.81
CA LEU A 373 10.92 18.09 -13.23
C LEU A 373 9.51 17.70 -13.64
N ILE A 374 9.10 18.10 -14.84
CA ILE A 374 7.76 17.84 -15.39
C ILE A 374 7.93 17.01 -16.66
N PHE A 375 7.16 15.92 -16.75
CA PHE A 375 7.11 15.05 -17.92
C PHE A 375 5.66 14.92 -18.37
N ASP A 376 5.28 15.62 -19.43
CA ASP A 376 4.00 15.43 -20.09
C ASP A 376 3.99 14.05 -20.77
N ILE A 377 3.01 13.23 -20.40
CA ILE A 377 2.83 11.88 -20.94
C ILE A 377 1.36 11.78 -21.31
N PRO A 378 1.02 11.49 -22.58
CA PRO A 378 -0.37 11.50 -23.05
C PRO A 378 -1.31 10.70 -22.14
N TRP A 379 -0.86 9.53 -21.67
CA TRP A 379 -1.59 8.69 -20.73
C TRP A 379 -0.64 7.96 -19.79
N VAL A 380 -0.67 8.31 -18.51
CA VAL A 380 0.03 7.55 -17.46
C VAL A 380 -0.92 6.50 -16.89
N ASN A 381 -0.60 5.23 -17.10
CA ASN A 381 -1.37 4.15 -16.49
C ASN A 381 -1.03 3.97 -15.03
N ALA A 382 0.26 3.89 -14.70
CA ALA A 382 0.73 3.79 -13.33
C ALA A 382 2.21 4.15 -13.16
N ILE A 383 2.55 4.73 -12.01
CA ILE A 383 3.92 4.66 -11.48
C ILE A 383 4.08 3.28 -10.84
N LEU A 384 5.04 2.48 -11.33
CA LEU A 384 5.26 1.12 -10.85
C LEU A 384 6.20 1.07 -9.64
N GLY A 385 7.06 2.08 -9.50
CA GLY A 385 7.96 2.23 -8.36
C GLY A 385 9.36 2.69 -8.79
N TRP A 386 10.29 2.67 -7.84
CA TRP A 386 11.69 3.02 -8.06
C TRP A 386 12.59 1.79 -8.04
N MET A 387 13.63 1.80 -8.86
CA MET A 387 14.77 0.88 -8.81
C MET A 387 16.04 1.66 -8.49
N GLU A 388 16.91 1.07 -7.68
CA GLU A 388 18.22 1.62 -7.36
C GLU A 388 19.33 0.66 -7.82
N GLU A 389 20.29 1.16 -8.58
CA GLU A 389 21.43 0.43 -9.14
C GLU A 389 22.77 0.98 -8.64
#